data_AF-A0A8S3X0V2-F1
#
_entry.id   AF-A0A8S3X0V2-F1
#
_cell.length_a   1.000
_cell.length_b   1.000
_cell.length_c   1.000
_cell.angle_alpha   90.00
_cell.angle_beta   90.00
_cell.angle_gamma   90.00
#
_symmetry.space_group_name_H-M   'P 1'
#
loop_
_entity.id
_entity.type
_entity.pdbx_description
1 polymer ?
#
loop_
_entity_poly.entity_id
_entity_poly.type
_entity_poly.pdbx_seq_one_letter_code
_entity_poly.pdbx_strand_id
1 'polypeptide(L)'
;MAEEKEAIIADERRFLNNIIKMLNIVNMMLVVTFTSYPLILTLIEYLRTKEVELMLPLLIVYPFNSYDIRYWPFVYLHQIWTGCVTLLGIYSADYLLFTFCTYISIQFRLLQHDMENIIPDLGKNNLTRFRDEEFKKEFVDLIQRHHMCIRAQKPCKLTAMGFADVNLMAFTSILSSSWSYFCLLNTMYTPKN
;
A
#
# COMPACT_ATOMS: atom_id res chain seq x y z
N MET A 1 22.01 11.91 -23.57
CA MET A 1 21.11 10.73 -23.54
C MET A 1 21.23 9.89 -22.27
N ALA A 2 22.34 9.18 -22.00
CA ALA A 2 22.43 8.34 -20.79
C ALA A 2 22.37 9.16 -19.48
N GLU A 3 23.06 10.31 -19.46
CA GLU A 3 23.10 11.22 -18.31
C GLU A 3 21.74 11.87 -18.01
N GLU A 4 20.96 12.20 -19.05
CA GLU A 4 19.60 12.76 -18.91
C GLU A 4 18.62 11.73 -18.35
N LYS A 5 18.73 10.46 -18.76
CA LYS A 5 17.93 9.36 -18.22
C LYS A 5 18.23 9.13 -16.74
N GLU A 6 19.49 9.14 -16.36
CA GLU A 6 19.89 9.04 -14.95
C GLU A 6 19.40 10.23 -14.13
N ALA A 7 19.39 11.44 -14.68
CA ALA A 7 18.83 12.62 -14.03
C ALA A 7 17.31 12.48 -13.78
N ILE A 8 16.55 12.00 -14.77
CA ILE A 8 15.10 11.73 -14.64
C ILE A 8 14.84 10.68 -13.56
N ILE A 9 15.62 9.59 -13.54
CA ILE A 9 15.50 8.53 -12.53
C ILE A 9 15.86 9.03 -11.13
N ALA A 10 16.90 9.86 -11.02
CA ALA A 10 17.36 10.40 -9.75
C ALA A 10 16.35 11.38 -9.15
N ASP A 11 15.68 12.19 -9.97
CA ASP A 11 14.64 13.12 -9.53
C ASP A 11 13.41 12.37 -9.00
N GLU A 12 12.89 11.41 -9.76
CA GLU A 12 11.76 10.57 -9.35
C GLU A 12 12.08 9.74 -8.09
N ARG A 13 13.30 9.20 -7.99
CA ARG A 13 13.75 8.48 -6.78
C ARG A 13 13.85 9.42 -5.57
N ARG A 14 14.29 10.67 -5.76
CA ARG A 14 14.37 11.66 -4.69
C ARG A 14 12.97 12.03 -4.19
N PHE A 15 12.04 12.25 -5.12
CA PHE A 15 10.63 12.50 -4.80
C PHE A 15 10.02 11.33 -4.02
N LEU A 16 10.19 10.10 -4.50
CA LEU A 16 9.77 8.86 -3.83
C LEU A 16 10.33 8.76 -2.40
N ASN A 17 11.64 8.95 -2.22
CA ASN A 17 12.28 8.88 -0.91
C ASN A 17 11.76 9.96 0.05
N ASN A 18 11.47 11.16 -0.45
CA ASN A 18 10.89 12.23 0.36
C ASN A 18 9.47 11.87 0.82
N ILE A 19 8.64 11.34 -0.08
CA ILE A 19 7.29 10.88 0.27
C ILE A 19 7.34 9.73 1.26
N ILE A 20 8.19 8.72 1.05
CA ILE A 20 8.34 7.60 1.99
C ILE A 20 8.77 8.09 3.37
N LYS A 21 9.73 9.03 3.43
CA LYS A 21 10.15 9.64 4.70
C LYS A 21 9.01 10.37 5.39
N MET A 22 8.26 11.20 4.65
CA MET A 22 7.10 11.90 5.18
C MET A 22 6.04 10.92 5.70
N LEU A 23 5.70 9.90 4.92
CA LEU A 23 4.74 8.87 5.27
C LEU A 23 5.18 8.09 6.51
N ASN A 24 6.47 7.75 6.61
CA ASN A 24 7.05 7.11 7.79
C ASN A 24 6.92 7.97 9.05
N ILE A 25 7.16 9.28 8.93
CA ILE A 25 7.02 10.21 10.07
C ILE A 25 5.56 10.26 10.53
N VAL A 26 4.61 10.42 9.60
CA VAL A 26 3.18 10.43 9.92
C VAL A 26 2.74 9.11 10.55
N ASN A 27 3.20 7.97 10.02
CA ASN A 27 2.88 6.65 10.55
C ASN A 27 3.46 6.43 11.96
N MET A 28 4.70 6.86 12.21
CA MET A 28 5.29 6.81 13.56
C MET A 28 4.51 7.67 14.55
N MET A 29 4.09 8.87 14.15
CA MET A 29 3.23 9.73 14.99
C MET A 29 1.89 9.06 15.32
N LEU A 30 1.30 8.34 14.36
CA LEU A 30 0.04 7.61 14.56
C LEU A 30 0.21 6.46 15.56
N VAL A 31 1.28 5.67 15.46
CA VAL A 31 1.59 4.59 16.42
C VAL A 31 1.79 5.13 17.83
N VAL A 32 2.56 6.22 17.98
CA VAL A 32 2.81 6.85 19.27
C VAL A 32 1.51 7.39 19.88
N THR A 33 0.69 8.07 19.08
CA THR A 33 -0.59 8.63 19.54
C THR A 33 -1.54 7.53 19.98
N PHE A 34 -1.66 6.45 19.18
CA PHE A 34 -2.51 5.31 19.52
C PHE A 34 -2.06 4.58 20.79
N THR A 35 -0.75 4.40 20.98
CA THR A 35 -0.20 3.69 22.14
C THR A 35 -0.28 4.52 23.43
N SER A 36 -0.11 5.83 23.32
CA SER A 36 -0.10 6.73 24.48
C SER A 36 -1.50 7.17 24.90
N TYR A 37 -2.48 7.22 23.99
CA TYR A 37 -3.84 7.69 24.26
C TYR A 37 -4.51 7.03 25.49
N PRO A 38 -4.63 5.69 25.59
CA PRO A 38 -5.24 5.06 26.75
C PRO A 38 -4.41 5.24 28.03
N LEU A 39 -3.07 5.26 27.96
CA LEU A 39 -2.23 5.54 29.14
C LEU A 39 -2.44 6.96 29.67
N ILE A 40 -2.49 7.95 28.78
CA ILE A 40 -2.75 9.35 29.14
C ILE A 40 -4.14 9.47 29.79
N LEU A 41 -5.16 8.82 29.21
CA LEU A 41 -6.50 8.82 29.80
C LEU A 41 -6.55 8.17 31.17
N THR A 42 -5.93 6.99 31.36
CA THR A 42 -5.86 6.35 32.68
C THR A 42 -5.15 7.23 33.71
N LEU A 43 -4.10 7.95 33.31
CA LEU A 43 -3.38 8.86 34.18
C LEU A 43 -4.22 10.08 34.56
N ILE A 44 -4.96 10.67 33.61
CA ILE A 44 -5.85 11.81 33.87
C ILE A 44 -6.96 11.41 34.83
N GLU A 45 -7.60 10.25 34.59
CA GLU A 45 -8.70 9.77 35.44
C GLU A 45 -8.20 9.48 36.86
N TYR A 46 -7.05 8.80 36.98
CA TYR A 46 -6.40 8.56 38.26
C TYR A 46 -6.10 9.84 39.03
N LEU A 47 -5.64 10.90 38.35
CA LEU A 47 -5.39 12.20 38.98
C LEU A 47 -6.68 12.90 39.45
N ARG A 48 -7.84 12.63 38.84
CA ARG A 48 -9.14 13.23 39.24
C ARG A 48 -9.86 12.42 40.32
N THR A 49 -10.01 11.11 40.15
CA THR A 49 -10.85 10.26 41.01
C THR A 49 -10.05 9.58 42.13
N LYS A 50 -8.72 9.47 41.99
CA LYS A 50 -7.83 8.63 42.82
C LYS A 50 -8.14 7.13 42.76
N GLU A 51 -8.99 6.71 41.83
CA GLU A 51 -9.30 5.30 41.57
C GLU A 51 -8.59 4.87 40.28
N VAL A 52 -8.07 3.64 40.26
CA VAL A 52 -7.39 3.09 39.08
C VAL A 52 -8.43 2.46 38.17
N GLU A 53 -9.02 3.25 37.28
CA GLU A 53 -9.83 2.74 36.18
C GLU A 53 -8.93 2.33 35.02
N LEU A 54 -8.73 1.03 34.87
CA LEU A 54 -7.86 0.46 33.83
C LEU A 54 -8.55 0.51 32.46
N MET A 55 -8.14 1.44 31.59
CA MET A 55 -8.68 1.52 30.23
C MET A 55 -7.87 0.69 29.24
N LEU A 56 -8.55 0.11 28.25
CA LEU A 56 -7.92 -0.68 27.19
C LEU A 56 -7.91 0.11 25.87
N PRO A 57 -6.83 0.06 25.08
CA PRO A 57 -6.73 0.71 23.77
C PRO A 57 -7.83 0.28 22.80
N LEU A 58 -8.22 -0.99 22.85
CA LEU A 58 -9.28 -1.57 22.04
C LEU A 58 -10.31 -2.23 22.96
N LEU A 59 -11.58 -1.93 22.72
CA LEU A 59 -12.71 -2.51 23.45
C LEU A 59 -12.97 -3.94 22.95
N ILE A 60 -12.09 -4.87 23.31
CA ILE A 60 -12.19 -6.29 22.95
C ILE A 60 -12.71 -7.07 24.15
N VAL A 61 -13.69 -7.94 23.91
CA VAL A 61 -14.22 -8.85 24.93
C VAL A 61 -13.28 -10.05 25.07
N TYR A 62 -12.76 -10.27 26.28
CA TYR A 62 -11.98 -11.45 26.62
C TYR A 62 -12.81 -12.43 27.46
N PRO A 63 -12.55 -13.75 27.39
CA PRO A 63 -13.24 -14.75 28.21
C PRO A 63 -12.80 -14.74 29.70
N PHE A 64 -12.03 -13.75 30.13
CA PHE A 64 -11.52 -13.56 31.50
C PHE A 64 -11.55 -12.07 31.88
N ASN A 65 -11.45 -11.76 33.19
CA ASN A 65 -11.46 -10.37 33.66
C ASN A 65 -10.20 -9.61 33.21
N SER A 66 -10.37 -8.73 32.22
CA SER A 66 -9.29 -7.95 31.62
C SER A 66 -8.91 -6.70 32.42
N TYR A 67 -9.76 -6.31 33.37
CA TYR A 67 -9.61 -5.14 34.22
C TYR A 67 -8.97 -5.47 35.58
N ASP A 68 -8.44 -6.69 35.73
CA ASP A 68 -7.64 -7.06 36.89
C ASP A 68 -6.18 -6.65 36.66
N ILE A 69 -5.61 -5.92 37.63
CA ILE A 69 -4.24 -5.38 37.58
C ILE A 69 -3.17 -6.45 37.31
N ARG A 70 -3.43 -7.71 37.65
CA ARG A 70 -2.50 -8.82 37.41
C ARG A 70 -2.39 -9.23 35.94
N TYR A 71 -3.49 -9.17 35.19
CA TYR A 71 -3.55 -9.61 33.80
C TYR A 71 -3.55 -8.46 32.80
N TRP A 72 -4.03 -7.28 33.23
CA TRP A 72 -4.10 -6.07 32.44
C TRP A 72 -2.81 -5.72 31.67
N PRO A 73 -1.59 -5.74 32.27
CA PRO A 73 -0.38 -5.38 31.52
C PRO A 73 -0.08 -6.36 30.36
N PHE A 74 -0.41 -7.65 30.51
CA PHE A 74 -0.25 -8.62 29.43
C PHE A 74 -1.26 -8.40 28.32
N VAL A 75 -2.52 -8.13 28.67
CA VAL A 75 -3.57 -7.80 27.70
C VAL A 75 -3.20 -6.53 26.94
N TYR A 76 -2.73 -5.51 27.65
CA TYR A 76 -2.32 -4.23 27.09
C TYR A 76 -1.14 -4.39 26.10
N LEU A 77 -0.10 -5.12 26.48
CA LEU A 77 1.04 -5.43 25.61
C LEU A 77 0.62 -6.23 24.39
N HIS A 78 -0.27 -7.21 24.57
CA HIS A 78 -0.80 -7.99 23.46
C HIS A 78 -1.59 -7.09 22.48
N GLN A 79 -2.43 -6.19 22.98
CA GLN A 79 -3.16 -5.25 22.13
C GLN A 79 -2.22 -4.34 21.33
N ILE A 80 -1.18 -3.79 21.97
CA ILE A 80 -0.14 -3.01 21.27
C ILE A 80 0.53 -3.85 20.19
N TRP A 81 0.96 -5.07 20.52
CA TRP A 81 1.59 -5.98 19.57
C TRP A 81 0.69 -6.25 18.35
N THR A 82 -0.59 -6.57 18.59
CA THR A 82 -1.55 -6.81 17.51
C THR A 82 -1.81 -5.56 16.66
N GLY A 83 -1.85 -4.38 17.29
CA GLY A 83 -1.95 -3.10 16.58
C GLY A 83 -0.75 -2.87 15.68
N CYS A 84 0.47 -3.06 16.20
CA CYS A 84 1.71 -2.95 15.42
C CYS A 84 1.74 -3.91 14.23
N VAL A 85 1.39 -5.19 14.43
CA VAL A 85 1.37 -6.19 13.35
C VAL A 85 0.36 -5.79 12.25
N THR A 86 -0.82 -5.34 12.64
CA THR A 86 -1.86 -4.91 11.69
C THR A 86 -1.40 -3.70 10.86
N LEU A 87 -0.80 -2.70 11.51
CA LEU A 87 -0.27 -1.52 10.85
C LEU A 87 0.88 -1.85 9.90
N LEU A 88 1.82 -2.72 10.31
CA LEU A 88 2.90 -3.18 9.45
C LEU A 88 2.36 -3.85 8.17
N GLY A 89 1.30 -4.66 8.29
CA GLY A 89 0.67 -5.30 7.14
C GLY A 89 0.08 -4.28 6.15
N ILE A 90 -0.67 -3.30 6.67
CA ILE A 90 -1.27 -2.23 5.85
C ILE A 90 -0.18 -1.39 5.18
N TYR A 91 0.81 -0.92 5.95
CA TYR A 91 1.90 -0.10 5.43
C TYR A 91 2.73 -0.82 4.38
N SER A 92 2.99 -2.12 4.58
CA SER A 92 3.71 -2.93 3.60
C SER A 92 2.98 -2.98 2.25
N ALA A 93 1.66 -3.10 2.26
CA ALA A 93 0.87 -3.10 1.02
C ALA A 93 0.93 -1.74 0.32
N ASP A 94 0.77 -0.65 1.07
CA ASP A 94 0.80 0.71 0.54
C ASP A 94 2.17 1.08 -0.04
N TYR A 95 3.27 0.76 0.64
CA TYR A 95 4.62 1.00 0.13
C TYR A 95 4.91 0.21 -1.16
N LEU A 96 4.41 -1.02 -1.24
CA LEU A 96 4.54 -1.86 -2.42
C LEU A 96 3.78 -1.26 -3.60
N LEU A 97 2.54 -0.82 -3.38
CA LEU A 97 1.74 -0.14 -4.41
C LEU A 97 2.40 1.17 -4.85
N PHE A 98 2.90 1.97 -3.91
CA PHE A 98 3.58 3.22 -4.24
C PHE A 98 4.84 2.98 -5.06
N THR A 99 5.65 1.98 -4.70
CA THR A 99 6.85 1.59 -5.43
C THR A 99 6.53 1.16 -6.85
N PHE A 100 5.48 0.35 -7.05
CA PHE A 100 5.05 -0.07 -8.37
C PHE A 100 4.54 1.09 -9.21
N CYS A 101 3.71 1.97 -8.65
CA CYS A 101 3.25 3.16 -9.34
C CYS A 101 4.41 4.07 -9.77
N THR A 102 5.36 4.34 -8.88
CA THR A 102 6.55 5.14 -9.23
C THR A 102 7.39 4.47 -10.30
N TYR A 103 7.61 3.15 -10.21
CA TYR A 103 8.37 2.42 -11.22
C TYR A 103 7.70 2.51 -12.60
N ILE A 104 6.39 2.30 -12.67
CA ILE A 104 5.61 2.43 -13.90
C ILE A 104 5.70 3.85 -14.46
N SER A 105 5.55 4.87 -13.62
CA SER A 105 5.68 6.28 -14.02
C SER A 105 7.07 6.60 -14.60
N ILE A 106 8.14 6.11 -13.96
CA ILE A 106 9.51 6.27 -14.48
C ILE A 106 9.64 5.62 -15.85
N GLN A 107 9.11 4.39 -16.03
CA GLN A 107 9.16 3.69 -17.33
C GLN A 107 8.44 4.48 -18.43
N PHE A 108 7.29 5.07 -18.15
CA PHE A 108 6.58 5.92 -19.12
C PHE A 108 7.33 7.21 -19.45
N ARG A 109 7.93 7.87 -18.46
CA ARG A 109 8.74 9.08 -18.69
C ARG A 109 9.99 8.79 -19.52
N LEU A 110 10.69 7.68 -19.24
CA LEU A 110 11.83 7.25 -20.04
C LEU A 110 11.41 6.96 -21.47
N LEU A 111 10.27 6.30 -21.67
CA LEU A 111 9.73 6.05 -23.00
C LEU A 111 9.39 7.34 -23.75
N GLN A 112 8.76 8.30 -23.08
CA GLN A 112 8.47 9.61 -23.65
C GLN A 112 9.76 10.33 -24.08
N HIS A 113 10.77 10.34 -23.20
CA HIS A 113 12.07 10.94 -23.50
C HIS A 113 12.76 10.25 -24.69
N ASP A 114 12.68 8.92 -24.78
CA ASP A 114 13.21 8.17 -25.92
C ASP A 114 12.45 8.52 -27.22
N MET A 115 11.13 8.68 -27.17
CA MET A 115 10.31 9.09 -28.33
C MET A 115 10.59 10.53 -28.79
N GLU A 116 10.83 11.46 -27.87
CA GLU A 116 11.13 12.85 -28.21
C GLU A 116 12.52 13.00 -28.85
N ASN A 117 13.48 12.16 -28.46
CA ASN A 117 14.87 12.23 -28.93
C ASN A 117 15.18 11.30 -30.10
N ILE A 118 14.25 10.44 -30.54
CA ILE A 118 14.49 9.50 -31.65
C ILE A 118 14.45 10.15 -33.03
N ILE A 119 13.91 11.36 -33.17
CA ILE A 119 13.87 12.08 -34.47
C ILE A 119 15.16 12.91 -34.58
N PRO A 120 16.17 12.47 -35.36
CA PRO A 120 17.37 13.28 -35.55
C PRO A 120 17.05 14.53 -36.38
N ASP A 121 17.63 15.65 -36.00
CA ASP A 121 17.59 16.89 -36.78
C ASP A 121 18.17 16.63 -38.18
N LEU A 122 17.41 16.95 -39.23
CA LEU A 122 17.49 16.35 -40.57
C LEU A 122 18.72 16.78 -41.43
N GLY A 123 19.87 17.10 -40.81
CA GLY A 123 20.88 17.99 -41.40
C GLY A 123 22.30 17.48 -41.64
N LYS A 124 22.64 16.19 -41.59
CA LYS A 124 24.03 15.72 -41.88
C LYS A 124 24.12 14.42 -42.68
N ASN A 125 24.25 14.60 -44.00
CA ASN A 125 24.56 13.58 -45.00
C ASN A 125 26.06 13.23 -44.92
N ASN A 126 26.43 12.03 -44.40
CA ASN A 126 27.66 11.25 -44.70
C ASN A 126 28.01 10.17 -43.63
N LEU A 127 27.22 9.98 -42.57
CA LEU A 127 27.48 8.99 -41.49
C LEU A 127 26.48 7.81 -41.47
N THR A 128 25.77 7.58 -42.57
CA THR A 128 24.54 6.77 -42.66
C THR A 128 24.72 5.32 -42.20
N ARG A 129 25.78 4.61 -42.60
CA ARG A 129 25.84 3.14 -42.37
C ARG A 129 26.10 2.69 -40.92
N PHE A 130 26.93 3.41 -40.16
CA PHE A 130 27.13 3.13 -38.72
C PHE A 130 25.96 3.67 -37.89
N ARG A 131 25.36 4.80 -38.33
CA ARG A 131 24.18 5.39 -37.71
C ARG A 131 22.95 4.49 -37.88
N ASP A 132 22.80 3.82 -39.01
CA ASP A 132 21.62 2.98 -39.29
C ASP A 132 21.54 1.76 -38.37
N GLU A 133 22.64 1.08 -38.06
CA GLU A 133 22.64 -0.07 -37.15
C GLU A 133 22.44 0.35 -35.68
N GLU A 134 23.05 1.46 -35.26
CA GLU A 134 22.87 2.01 -33.90
C GLU A 134 21.44 2.54 -33.71
N PHE A 135 20.94 3.32 -34.68
CA PHE A 135 19.56 3.80 -34.72
C PHE A 135 18.56 2.66 -34.74
N LYS A 136 18.78 1.63 -35.56
CA LYS A 136 17.92 0.45 -35.61
C LYS A 136 17.88 -0.26 -34.25
N LYS A 137 19.01 -0.31 -33.55
CA LYS A 137 19.07 -0.91 -32.20
C LYS A 137 18.28 -0.08 -31.18
N GLU A 138 18.42 1.24 -31.19
CA GLU A 138 17.65 2.14 -30.32
C GLU A 138 16.15 2.10 -30.64
N PHE A 139 15.78 2.04 -31.93
CA PHE A 139 14.40 1.96 -32.38
C PHE A 139 13.74 0.63 -31.99
N VAL A 140 14.45 -0.49 -32.09
CA VAL A 140 13.96 -1.79 -31.61
C VAL A 140 13.78 -1.78 -30.09
N ASP A 141 14.70 -1.19 -29.33
CA ASP A 141 14.57 -1.08 -27.88
C ASP A 141 13.38 -0.19 -27.48
N LEU A 142 13.17 0.93 -28.18
CA LEU A 142 12.01 1.81 -28.00
C LEU A 142 10.69 1.05 -28.23
N ILE A 143 10.58 0.33 -29.36
CA ILE A 143 9.38 -0.46 -29.67
C ILE A 143 9.16 -1.53 -28.60
N GLN A 144 10.23 -2.20 -28.16
CA GLN A 144 10.14 -3.24 -27.14
C GLN A 144 9.64 -2.68 -25.81
N ARG A 145 10.17 -1.54 -25.35
CA ARG A 145 9.71 -0.85 -24.14
C ARG A 145 8.26 -0.38 -24.27
N HIS A 146 7.89 0.22 -25.40
CA HIS A 146 6.52 0.63 -25.67
C HIS A 146 5.55 -0.56 -25.64
N HIS A 147 5.94 -1.68 -26.24
CA HIS A 147 5.16 -2.91 -26.24
C HIS A 147 5.01 -3.49 -24.83
N MET A 148 6.05 -3.43 -23.99
CA MET A 148 5.94 -3.83 -22.58
C MET A 148 4.93 -2.94 -21.82
N CYS A 149 4.95 -1.63 -22.02
CA CYS A 149 3.98 -0.71 -21.42
C CYS A 149 2.54 -1.01 -21.87
N ILE A 150 2.31 -1.29 -23.15
CA ILE A 150 0.98 -1.69 -23.67
C ILE A 150 0.52 -3.01 -23.05
N ARG A 151 1.42 -3.99 -22.93
CA ARG A 151 1.08 -5.28 -22.31
C ARG A 151 0.76 -5.15 -20.83
N ALA A 152 1.45 -4.26 -20.12
CA ALA A 152 1.20 -4.00 -18.70
C ALA A 152 -0.20 -3.40 -18.42
N GLN A 153 -0.83 -2.77 -19.43
CA GLN A 153 -2.22 -2.29 -19.32
C GLN A 153 -3.26 -3.42 -19.40
N LYS A 154 -2.87 -4.65 -19.76
CA LYS A 154 -3.78 -5.80 -19.71
C LYS A 154 -3.96 -6.21 -18.25
N PRO A 155 -5.19 -6.17 -17.69
CA PRO A 155 -5.40 -6.49 -16.29
C PRO A 155 -4.98 -7.92 -16.00
N CYS A 156 -4.10 -8.11 -15.02
CA CYS A 156 -3.75 -9.43 -14.51
C CYS A 156 -5.00 -10.08 -13.90
N LYS A 157 -5.45 -11.19 -14.48
CA LYS A 157 -6.53 -12.01 -13.93
C LYS A 157 -5.93 -13.10 -13.04
N LEU A 158 -6.28 -13.08 -11.76
CA LEU A 158 -5.96 -14.14 -10.82
C LEU A 158 -7.18 -15.05 -10.73
N THR A 159 -7.03 -16.33 -11.09
CA THR A 159 -8.11 -17.30 -10.98
C THR A 159 -7.84 -18.23 -9.79
N ALA A 160 -8.79 -18.31 -8.86
CA ALA A 160 -8.70 -19.22 -7.72
C ALA A 160 -8.91 -20.66 -8.19
N MET A 161 -7.79 -21.37 -8.42
CA MET A 161 -7.77 -22.81 -8.77
C MET A 161 -8.64 -23.17 -10.00
N GLY A 162 -8.87 -22.21 -10.90
CA GLY A 162 -9.71 -22.39 -12.10
C GLY A 162 -11.22 -22.28 -11.87
N PHE A 163 -11.68 -22.08 -10.63
CA PHE A 163 -13.12 -22.06 -10.31
C PHE A 163 -13.74 -20.66 -10.36
N ALA A 164 -13.00 -19.62 -9.98
CA ALA A 164 -13.52 -18.26 -9.94
C ALA A 164 -12.41 -17.22 -10.18
N ASP A 165 -12.72 -16.18 -10.95
CA ASP A 165 -11.85 -15.02 -11.08
C ASP A 165 -11.88 -14.21 -9.78
N VAL A 166 -10.70 -14.01 -9.19
CA VAL A 166 -10.50 -13.18 -8.00
C VAL A 166 -10.61 -11.73 -8.44
N ASN A 167 -11.82 -11.17 -8.29
CA ASN A 167 -12.11 -9.77 -8.56
C ASN A 167 -12.96 -9.17 -7.42
N LEU A 168 -13.04 -7.84 -7.39
CA LEU A 168 -13.79 -7.13 -6.34
C LEU A 168 -15.27 -7.52 -6.30
N MET A 169 -15.87 -7.81 -7.45
CA MET A 169 -17.27 -8.23 -7.55
C MET A 169 -17.51 -9.59 -6.88
N ALA A 170 -16.58 -10.54 -7.02
CA ALA A 170 -16.63 -11.83 -6.33
C ALA A 170 -16.53 -11.64 -4.81
N PHE A 171 -15.65 -10.76 -4.33
CA PHE A 171 -15.53 -10.45 -2.91
C PHE A 171 -16.80 -9.77 -2.36
N THR A 172 -17.35 -8.80 -3.07
CA THR A 172 -18.62 -8.15 -2.72
C THR A 172 -19.77 -9.15 -2.67
N SER A 173 -19.81 -10.11 -3.59
CA SER A 173 -20.82 -11.19 -3.61
C SER A 173 -20.70 -12.12 -2.40
N ILE A 174 -19.48 -12.47 -1.99
CA ILE A 174 -19.24 -13.28 -0.79
C ILE A 174 -19.69 -12.52 0.47
N LEU A 175 -19.32 -11.24 0.58
CA LEU A 175 -19.72 -10.40 1.71
C LEU A 175 -21.24 -10.21 1.80
N SER A 176 -21.90 -9.93 0.67
CA SER A 176 -23.35 -9.73 0.63
C SER A 176 -24.08 -11.01 1.03
N SER A 177 -23.65 -12.16 0.51
CA SER A 177 -24.20 -13.47 0.88
C SER A 177 -24.02 -13.75 2.37
N SER A 178 -22.81 -13.50 2.91
CA SER A 178 -22.51 -13.69 4.34
C SER A 178 -23.37 -12.79 5.22
N TRP A 179 -23.56 -11.53 4.84
CA TRP A 179 -24.43 -10.59 5.55
C TRP A 179 -25.89 -11.02 5.51
N SER A 180 -26.39 -11.50 4.37
CA SER A 180 -27.74 -12.06 4.26
C SER A 180 -27.94 -13.25 5.19
N TYR A 181 -26.98 -14.19 5.26
CA TYR A 181 -27.02 -15.30 6.21
C TYR A 181 -26.99 -14.83 7.67
N PHE A 182 -26.14 -13.85 7.99
CA PHE A 182 -26.08 -13.25 9.32
C PHE A 182 -27.42 -12.61 9.72
N CYS A 183 -28.03 -11.81 8.85
CA CYS A 183 -29.34 -11.21 9.08
C CYS A 183 -30.42 -12.27 9.31
N LEU A 184 -30.42 -13.34 8.51
CA LEU A 184 -31.37 -14.45 8.68
C LEU A 184 -31.22 -15.11 10.05
N LEU A 185 -29.99 -15.43 10.47
CA LEU A 185 -29.73 -15.99 11.80
C LEU A 185 -30.18 -15.02 12.89
N ASN A 186 -29.85 -13.74 12.78
CA ASN A 186 -30.28 -12.74 13.74
C ASN A 186 -31.82 -12.67 13.85
N THR A 187 -32.55 -12.75 12.73
CA THR A 187 -34.03 -12.79 12.77
C THR A 187 -34.60 -14.05 13.39
N MET A 188 -33.90 -15.19 13.32
CA MET A 188 -34.33 -16.45 13.94
C MET A 188 -34.05 -16.49 15.44
N TYR A 189 -32.95 -15.87 15.90
CA TYR A 189 -32.54 -15.87 17.30
C TYR A 189 -33.02 -14.66 18.11
N THR A 190 -33.44 -13.56 17.47
CA THR A 190 -34.10 -12.46 18.18
C THR A 190 -35.49 -12.93 18.64
N PRO A 191 -35.79 -12.98 19.94
CA PRO A 191 -37.11 -13.38 20.41
C PRO A 191 -38.16 -12.38 19.89
N LYS A 192 -39.26 -12.91 19.34
CA LYS A 192 -40.45 -12.12 19.03
C LYS A 192 -41.10 -11.70 20.36
N ASN A 193 -40.90 -10.45 20.75
CA ASN A 193 -41.78 -9.79 21.72
C ASN A 193 -43.14 -9.52 21.06
#